data_AF-A0A0A9HQI6-F1
#
_entry.id   AF-A0A0A9HQI6-F1
#
_cell.length_a   1.000
_cell.length_b   1.000
_cell.length_c   1.000
_cell.angle_alpha   90.00
_cell.angle_beta   90.00
_cell.angle_gamma   90.00
#
_symmetry.space_group_name_H-M   'P 1'
#
loop_
_entity.id
_entity.type
_entity.pdbx_description
1 polymer ?
#
loop_
_entity_poly.entity_id
_entity_poly.type
_entity_poly.pdbx_seq_one_letter_code
_entity_poly.pdbx_strand_id
1 'polypeptide(L)'
;MYGSVRAPTFHFVLLKAITVAGRRINVLASVFAAGAIIDSGTVITRLPPTAYRALRTAFRAEMKMYPPARSQSILDTCFNLTGVGHVKLPRVALVFDRGAAMELHPAGILQYECLAFASSSDDKAIGIIGNVQQRTFEVLYDVRGGAVGFRRSAC
;
A
#
# COMPACT_ATOMS: atom_id res chain seq x y z
N MET A 1 -1.28 15.17 8.07
CA MET A 1 0.14 15.20 7.64
C MET A 1 0.94 15.87 8.74
N TYR A 2 2.23 15.56 8.86
CA TYR A 2 3.12 16.30 9.76
C TYR A 2 4.43 16.61 9.02
N GLY A 3 5.01 17.77 9.28
CA GLY A 3 6.35 18.09 8.80
C GLY A 3 7.39 17.32 9.63
N SER A 4 8.35 16.68 8.98
CA SER A 4 9.52 16.14 9.66
C SER A 4 10.60 17.20 9.72
N VAL A 5 11.12 17.52 10.91
CA VAL A 5 12.30 18.41 11.06
C VAL A 5 13.50 17.85 10.31
N ARG A 6 13.58 16.52 10.14
CA ARG A 6 14.67 15.84 9.44
C ARG A 6 14.48 15.79 7.92
N ALA A 7 13.26 15.98 7.43
CA ALA A 7 12.96 15.89 6.00
C ALA A 7 11.75 16.77 5.66
N PRO A 8 11.93 18.11 5.68
CA PRO A 8 10.84 19.08 5.63
C PRO A 8 10.12 19.14 4.28
N THR A 9 10.72 18.56 3.23
CA THR A 9 10.19 18.54 1.87
C THR A 9 9.25 17.36 1.58
N PHE A 10 9.17 16.37 2.48
CA PHE A 10 8.29 15.22 2.27
C PHE A 10 6.92 15.38 2.95
N HIS A 11 5.90 14.79 2.30
CA HIS A 11 4.54 14.75 2.81
C HIS A 11 4.30 13.46 3.61
N PHE A 12 4.43 13.56 4.93
CA PHE A 12 4.19 12.42 5.82
C PHE A 12 2.71 12.18 6.09
N VAL A 13 2.33 10.91 6.04
CA VAL A 13 1.04 10.38 6.47
C VAL A 13 1.26 9.28 7.50
N LEU A 14 0.30 9.12 8.42
CA LEU A 14 0.37 8.09 9.44
C LEU A 14 -0.51 6.91 9.04
N LEU A 15 0.08 5.92 8.37
CA LEU A 15 -0.60 4.64 8.16
C LEU A 15 -0.86 4.00 9.54
N LYS A 16 -2.06 3.50 9.77
CA LYS A 16 -2.47 2.85 11.03
C LYS A 16 -2.88 1.41 10.83
N ALA A 17 -3.43 1.08 9.67
CA ALA A 17 -3.87 -0.25 9.35
C ALA A 17 -3.85 -0.51 7.85
N ILE A 18 -3.89 -1.80 7.52
CA ILE A 18 -4.20 -2.28 6.18
C ILE A 18 -5.33 -3.27 6.32
N THR A 19 -6.30 -3.21 5.41
CA THR A 19 -7.39 -4.19 5.35
C THR A 19 -7.29 -5.00 4.06
N VAL A 20 -7.54 -6.31 4.16
CA VAL A 20 -7.66 -7.23 3.02
C VAL A 20 -9.02 -7.93 3.12
N ALA A 21 -9.79 -7.91 2.04
CA ALA A 21 -11.17 -8.41 2.01
C ALA A 21 -12.06 -7.83 3.13
N GLY A 22 -11.86 -6.54 3.46
CA GLY A 22 -12.58 -5.85 4.53
C GLY A 22 -12.12 -6.19 5.96
N ARG A 23 -11.11 -7.07 6.12
CA ARG A 23 -10.58 -7.46 7.43
C ARG A 23 -9.24 -6.79 7.67
N ARG A 24 -9.08 -6.17 8.84
CA ARG A 24 -7.80 -5.59 9.28
C ARG A 24 -6.77 -6.71 9.45
N ILE A 25 -5.58 -6.56 8.85
CA ILE A 25 -4.48 -7.50 9.06
C ILE A 25 -3.96 -7.38 10.50
N ASN A 26 -3.57 -8.51 11.10
CA ASN A 26 -3.13 -8.56 12.49
C ASN A 26 -1.69 -8.02 12.65
N VAL A 27 -1.58 -6.69 12.73
CA VAL A 27 -0.31 -5.97 12.91
C VAL A 27 -0.52 -4.86 13.94
N LEU A 28 0.39 -4.79 14.91
CA LEU A 28 0.38 -3.72 15.92
C LEU A 28 0.59 -2.36 15.28
N ALA A 29 -0.14 -1.34 15.76
CA ALA A 29 -0.03 0.02 15.23
C ALA A 29 1.40 0.60 15.35
N SER A 30 2.20 0.12 16.31
CA SER A 30 3.60 0.52 16.51
C SER A 30 4.50 0.17 15.33
N VAL A 31 4.16 -0.85 14.52
CA VAL A 31 4.91 -1.20 13.31
C VAL A 31 4.84 -0.08 12.27
N PHE A 32 3.81 0.77 12.31
CA PHE A 32 3.65 1.91 11.42
C PHE A 32 4.11 3.24 12.04
N ALA A 33 4.76 3.21 13.22
CA ALA A 33 5.06 4.42 13.99
C ALA A 33 6.02 5.39 13.29
N ALA A 34 6.89 4.87 12.40
CA ALA A 34 7.79 5.71 11.59
C ALA A 34 7.05 6.59 10.56
N GLY A 35 5.75 6.33 10.34
CA GLY A 35 4.95 6.97 9.31
C GLY A 35 5.30 6.47 7.92
N ALA A 36 4.68 7.09 6.91
CA ALA A 36 5.00 6.87 5.52
C ALA A 36 4.97 8.21 4.76
N ILE A 37 5.68 8.29 3.64
CA ILE A 37 5.59 9.40 2.71
C ILE A 37 4.67 9.04 1.54
N ILE A 38 3.93 10.02 1.02
CA ILE A 38 3.30 9.88 -0.30
C ILE A 38 4.34 10.28 -1.34
N ASP A 39 4.73 9.36 -2.22
CA ASP A 39 5.83 9.57 -3.17
C ASP A 39 5.50 8.95 -4.53
N SER A 40 5.21 9.80 -5.51
CA SER A 40 4.97 9.39 -6.89
C SER A 40 6.25 9.03 -7.65
N GLY A 41 7.44 9.35 -7.11
CA GLY A 41 8.74 8.97 -7.68
C GLY A 41 9.12 7.51 -7.40
N THR A 42 8.49 6.88 -6.41
CA THR A 42 8.64 5.45 -6.13
C THR A 42 7.51 4.66 -6.78
N VAL A 43 7.85 3.63 -7.57
CA VAL A 43 6.86 2.86 -8.35
C VAL A 43 5.80 2.18 -7.47
N ILE A 44 6.21 1.43 -6.45
CA ILE A 44 5.32 0.60 -5.61
C ILE A 44 5.55 0.86 -4.12
N THR A 45 4.51 0.67 -3.33
CA THR A 45 4.53 0.90 -1.88
C THR A 45 5.58 0.04 -1.16
N ARG A 46 6.31 0.67 -0.23
CA ARG A 46 7.26 0.03 0.69
C ARG A 46 6.68 0.03 2.09
N LEU A 47 6.60 -1.15 2.70
CA LEU A 47 6.07 -1.34 4.05
C LEU A 47 7.16 -1.91 4.97
N PRO A 48 7.13 -1.58 6.28
CA PRO A 48 7.83 -2.33 7.32
C PRO A 48 7.74 -3.86 7.08
N PRO A 49 8.84 -4.62 7.15
CA PRO A 49 8.84 -6.07 6.89
C PRO A 49 7.73 -6.84 7.61
N THR A 50 7.42 -6.50 8.86
CA THR A 50 6.34 -7.13 9.63
C THR A 50 4.96 -6.85 9.02
N ALA A 51 4.70 -5.60 8.62
CA ALA A 51 3.45 -5.24 7.95
C ALA A 51 3.35 -5.89 6.56
N TYR A 52 4.44 -5.88 5.78
CA TYR A 52 4.50 -6.50 4.46
C TYR A 52 4.21 -8.01 4.52
N ARG A 53 4.85 -8.71 5.46
CA ARG A 53 4.65 -10.14 5.68
C ARG A 53 3.18 -10.46 6.00
N ALA A 54 2.56 -9.69 6.88
CA ALA A 54 1.15 -9.89 7.23
C ALA A 54 0.21 -9.61 6.05
N LEU A 55 0.47 -8.53 5.29
CA LEU A 55 -0.28 -8.20 4.08
C LEU A 55 -0.18 -9.33 3.04
N ARG A 56 1.03 -9.76 2.67
CA ARG A 56 1.19 -10.80 1.64
C ARG A 56 0.57 -12.13 2.05
N THR A 57 0.63 -12.49 3.34
CA THR A 57 -0.02 -13.71 3.84
C THR A 57 -1.54 -13.62 3.73
N ALA A 58 -2.14 -12.52 4.18
CA ALA A 58 -3.59 -12.31 4.07
C ALA A 58 -4.04 -12.28 2.60
N PHE A 59 -3.28 -11.60 1.73
CA PHE A 59 -3.58 -11.51 0.30
C PHE A 59 -3.51 -12.88 -0.39
N ARG A 60 -2.47 -13.67 -0.12
CA ARG A 60 -2.33 -15.04 -0.66
C ARG A 60 -3.47 -15.95 -0.25
N ALA A 61 -3.99 -15.80 0.98
CA ALA A 61 -5.12 -16.59 1.46
C ALA A 61 -6.40 -16.33 0.65
N GLU A 62 -6.64 -15.07 0.25
CA GLU A 62 -7.77 -14.69 -0.61
C GLU A 62 -7.55 -15.10 -2.08
N MET A 63 -6.30 -15.13 -2.54
CA MET A 63 -5.92 -15.43 -3.92
C MET A 63 -5.62 -16.92 -4.17
N LYS A 64 -5.92 -17.82 -3.22
CA LYS A 64 -5.53 -19.24 -3.23
C LYS A 64 -5.98 -20.04 -4.46
N MET A 65 -6.99 -19.56 -5.19
CA MET A 65 -7.50 -20.18 -6.42
C MET A 65 -6.57 -19.99 -7.62
N TYR A 66 -5.63 -19.04 -7.54
CA TYR A 66 -4.67 -18.74 -8.60
C TYR A 66 -3.32 -19.40 -8.28
N PRO A 67 -2.72 -20.17 -9.21
CA PRO A 67 -1.42 -20.77 -9.00
C PRO A 67 -0.34 -19.69 -8.74
N PRO A 68 0.63 -19.93 -7.85
CA PRO A 68 1.75 -19.01 -7.69
C PRO A 68 2.61 -18.99 -8.96
N ALA A 69 3.20 -17.82 -9.25
CA ALA A 69 4.17 -17.63 -10.32
C ALA A 69 5.54 -17.24 -9.75
N ARG A 70 6.57 -17.25 -10.60
CA ARG A 70 7.92 -16.80 -10.22
C ARG A 70 7.90 -15.33 -9.82
N SER A 71 8.71 -14.98 -8.82
CA SER A 71 8.92 -13.58 -8.44
C SER A 71 9.50 -12.76 -9.59
N GLN A 72 9.15 -11.48 -9.61
CA GLN A 72 9.64 -10.54 -10.61
C GLN A 72 10.33 -9.37 -9.92
N SER A 73 11.66 -9.30 -10.02
CA SER A 73 12.47 -8.30 -9.32
C SER A 73 12.14 -8.28 -7.82
N ILE A 74 11.75 -7.14 -7.25
CA ILE A 74 11.38 -6.99 -5.84
C ILE A 74 9.96 -7.48 -5.50
N LEU A 75 9.15 -7.82 -6.50
CA LEU A 75 7.80 -8.36 -6.31
C LEU A 75 7.88 -9.86 -6.03
N ASP A 76 7.60 -10.29 -4.80
CA ASP A 76 7.80 -11.67 -4.33
C ASP A 76 6.50 -12.51 -4.25
N THR A 77 5.36 -11.92 -4.60
CA THR A 77 4.04 -12.53 -4.47
C THR A 77 3.28 -12.36 -5.78
N CYS A 78 3.51 -13.32 -6.68
CA CYS A 78 3.03 -13.33 -8.06
C CYS A 78 2.11 -14.53 -8.31
N PHE A 79 1.19 -14.38 -9.25
CA PHE A 79 0.20 -15.41 -9.60
C PHE A 79 0.20 -15.64 -11.10
N ASN A 80 0.02 -16.89 -11.54
CA ASN A 80 -0.21 -17.18 -12.94
C ASN A 80 -1.69 -16.92 -13.26
N LEU A 81 -1.94 -15.87 -14.04
CA LEU A 81 -3.29 -15.45 -14.43
C LEU A 81 -3.59 -15.74 -15.91
N THR A 82 -2.72 -16.51 -16.58
CA THR A 82 -2.90 -16.90 -17.98
C THR A 82 -4.22 -17.63 -18.17
N GLY A 83 -5.04 -17.15 -19.13
CA GLY A 83 -6.35 -17.73 -19.42
C GLY A 83 -7.45 -17.39 -18.40
N VAL A 84 -7.16 -16.58 -17.37
CA VAL A 84 -8.18 -16.11 -16.42
C VAL A 84 -8.91 -14.91 -17.03
N GLY A 85 -10.15 -15.10 -17.49
CA GLY A 85 -10.92 -14.01 -18.12
C GLY A 85 -11.29 -12.87 -17.17
N HIS A 86 -11.59 -13.16 -15.90
CA HIS A 86 -11.87 -12.15 -14.88
C HIS A 86 -11.19 -12.52 -13.56
N VAL A 87 -10.22 -11.70 -13.13
CA VAL A 87 -9.49 -11.89 -11.88
C VAL A 87 -10.33 -11.37 -10.71
N LYS A 88 -10.65 -12.26 -9.76
CA LYS A 88 -11.35 -11.91 -8.51
C LYS A 88 -10.33 -11.44 -7.49
N LEU A 89 -10.12 -10.13 -7.40
CA LEU A 89 -9.19 -9.53 -6.44
C LEU A 89 -9.89 -9.20 -5.12
N PRO A 90 -9.26 -9.46 -3.97
CA PRO A 90 -9.77 -8.97 -2.70
C PRO A 90 -9.64 -7.44 -2.64
N ARG A 91 -10.58 -6.76 -1.99
CA ARG A 91 -10.43 -5.34 -1.68
C ARG A 91 -9.23 -5.15 -0.75
N VAL A 92 -8.36 -4.20 -1.07
CA VAL A 92 -7.25 -3.79 -0.21
C VAL A 92 -7.39 -2.31 0.10
N ALA A 93 -7.25 -1.91 1.36
CA ALA A 93 -7.28 -0.51 1.74
C ALA A 93 -6.16 -0.15 2.71
N LEU A 94 -5.60 1.05 2.53
CA LEU A 94 -4.65 1.68 3.44
C LEU A 94 -5.41 2.65 4.34
N VAL A 95 -5.38 2.43 5.65
CA VAL A 95 -6.14 3.22 6.62
C VAL A 95 -5.19 4.10 7.41
N PHE A 96 -5.40 5.41 7.34
CA PHE A 96 -4.56 6.43 7.94
C PHE A 96 -5.13 6.91 9.28
N ASP A 97 -4.36 7.74 9.97
CA ASP A 97 -4.83 8.44 11.15
C ASP A 97 -6.10 9.26 10.85
N ARG A 98 -6.94 9.46 11.86
CA ARG A 98 -8.22 10.17 11.75
C ARG A 98 -9.25 9.50 10.81
N GLY A 99 -9.00 8.26 10.39
CA GLY A 99 -10.00 7.40 9.73
C GLY A 99 -10.06 7.50 8.21
N ALA A 100 -9.21 8.32 7.57
CA ALA A 100 -9.12 8.34 6.11
C ALA A 100 -8.67 6.97 5.59
N ALA A 101 -9.28 6.49 4.51
CA ALA A 101 -8.96 5.20 3.92
C ALA A 101 -8.83 5.30 2.41
N MET A 102 -7.69 4.85 1.87
CA MET A 102 -7.49 4.65 0.44
C MET A 102 -7.83 3.20 0.10
N GLU A 103 -9.06 2.96 -0.33
CA GLU A 103 -9.46 1.67 -0.92
C GLU A 103 -8.96 1.59 -2.36
N LEU A 104 -7.97 0.72 -2.59
CA LEU A 104 -7.19 0.68 -3.81
C LEU A 104 -8.02 0.17 -4.99
N HIS A 105 -7.82 0.80 -6.14
CA HIS A 105 -8.28 0.26 -7.42
C HIS A 105 -7.50 -1.03 -7.75
N PRO A 106 -8.06 -2.00 -8.50
CA PRO A 106 -7.32 -3.19 -8.96
C PRO A 106 -5.93 -2.91 -9.53
N ALA A 107 -5.79 -1.83 -10.31
CA ALA A 107 -4.53 -1.37 -10.89
C ALA A 107 -3.49 -0.83 -9.87
N GLY A 108 -3.90 -0.64 -8.62
CA GLY A 108 -3.05 -0.31 -7.48
C GLY A 108 -2.80 -1.49 -6.53
N ILE A 109 -3.40 -2.65 -6.80
CA ILE A 109 -3.22 -3.89 -6.04
C ILE A 109 -2.21 -4.81 -6.72
N LEU A 110 -2.37 -5.04 -8.02
CA LEU A 110 -1.45 -5.85 -8.82
C LEU A 110 -0.66 -4.99 -9.81
N GLN A 111 0.61 -5.35 -10.00
CA GLN A 111 1.49 -4.82 -11.04
C GLN A 111 2.28 -6.00 -11.60
N TYR A 112 2.22 -6.21 -12.93
CA TYR A 112 2.79 -7.40 -13.59
C TYR A 112 2.35 -8.72 -12.93
N GLU A 113 1.05 -8.85 -12.64
CA GLU A 113 0.45 -10.04 -12.00
C GLU A 113 0.97 -10.36 -10.58
N CYS A 114 1.74 -9.45 -9.98
CA CYS A 114 2.24 -9.56 -8.61
C CYS A 114 1.62 -8.50 -7.69
N LEU A 115 1.49 -8.84 -6.40
CA LEU A 115 1.10 -7.89 -5.36
C LEU A 115 2.06 -6.70 -5.37
N ALA A 116 1.55 -5.50 -5.63
CA ALA A 116 2.32 -4.29 -5.90
C ALA A 116 2.89 -3.61 -4.63
N PHE A 117 3.45 -4.40 -3.72
CA PHE A 117 4.02 -3.97 -2.44
C PHE A 117 5.36 -4.69 -2.24
N ALA A 118 6.28 -4.08 -1.49
CA ALA A 118 7.44 -4.80 -1.00
C ALA A 118 7.87 -4.34 0.39
N SER A 119 8.77 -5.10 1.00
CA SER A 119 9.41 -4.76 2.26
C SER A 119 10.36 -3.56 2.12
N SER A 120 10.43 -2.72 3.15
CA SER A 120 11.57 -1.83 3.43
C SER A 120 12.73 -2.62 4.06
N SER A 121 13.82 -1.92 4.43
CA SER A 121 15.01 -2.50 5.08
C SER A 121 14.70 -3.11 6.45
N ASP A 122 13.89 -2.44 7.26
CA ASP A 122 13.54 -2.84 8.62
C ASP A 122 12.22 -2.16 9.07
N ASP A 123 11.70 -2.56 10.24
CA ASP A 123 10.41 -2.09 10.77
C ASP A 123 10.43 -0.64 11.28
N LYS A 124 11.60 -0.01 11.40
CA LYS A 124 11.76 1.39 11.80
C LYS A 124 11.95 2.32 10.60
N ALA A 125 12.12 1.76 9.41
CA ALA A 125 12.21 2.53 8.18
C ALA A 125 10.91 3.28 7.89
N ILE A 126 11.05 4.49 7.33
CA ILE A 126 9.91 5.28 6.86
C ILE A 126 9.25 4.52 5.71
N GLY A 127 7.95 4.30 5.79
CA GLY A 127 7.18 3.68 4.71
C GLY A 127 7.05 4.59 3.50
N ILE A 128 6.67 4.03 2.36
CA ILE A 128 6.43 4.80 1.13
C ILE A 128 5.12 4.35 0.53
N ILE A 129 4.19 5.26 0.28
CA ILE A 129 3.00 5.02 -0.54
C ILE A 129 3.35 5.40 -1.99
N GLY A 130 3.63 4.38 -2.81
CA GLY A 130 4.15 4.55 -4.16
C GLY A 130 3.09 4.92 -5.20
N ASN A 131 3.56 5.28 -6.40
CA ASN A 131 2.73 5.70 -7.53
C ASN A 131 1.62 4.70 -7.88
N VAL A 132 1.90 3.40 -7.92
CA VAL A 132 0.93 2.37 -8.27
C VAL A 132 -0.30 2.42 -7.35
N GLN A 133 -0.10 2.60 -6.04
CA GLN A 133 -1.19 2.71 -5.06
C GLN A 133 -1.94 4.05 -5.14
N GLN A 134 -1.33 5.08 -5.71
CA GLN A 134 -1.95 6.40 -5.91
C GLN A 134 -2.80 6.47 -7.19
N ARG A 135 -2.68 5.50 -8.12
CA ARG A 135 -3.47 5.51 -9.37
C ARG A 135 -4.96 5.58 -9.08
N THR A 136 -5.70 6.32 -9.92
CA THR A 136 -7.14 6.62 -9.79
C THR A 136 -7.52 7.54 -8.62
N PHE A 137 -6.54 8.03 -7.85
CA PHE A 137 -6.75 9.03 -6.82
C PHE A 137 -6.23 10.39 -7.28
N GLU A 138 -6.99 11.44 -6.98
CA GLU A 138 -6.43 12.79 -6.82
C GLU A 138 -5.89 12.90 -5.39
N VAL A 139 -4.65 13.36 -5.27
CA VAL A 139 -3.98 13.58 -3.99
C VAL A 139 -3.84 15.09 -3.78
N LEU A 140 -4.53 15.61 -2.78
CA LEU A 140 -4.47 17.02 -2.39
C LEU A 140 -3.45 17.20 -1.26
N TYR A 141 -2.49 18.09 -1.44
CA TYR A 141 -1.53 18.48 -0.41
C TYR A 141 -1.92 19.85 0.17
N ASP A 142 -2.56 19.85 1.33
CA ASP A 142 -2.82 21.08 2.08
C ASP A 142 -1.61 21.39 2.97
N VAL A 143 -0.63 22.08 2.38
CA VAL A 143 0.63 22.42 3.05
C VAL A 143 0.41 23.35 4.24
N ARG A 144 -0.51 24.32 4.13
CA ARG A 144 -0.78 25.28 5.21
C ARG A 144 -1.59 24.64 6.34
N GLY A 145 -2.59 23.82 6.02
CA GLY A 145 -3.39 23.10 7.00
C GLY A 145 -2.75 21.82 7.53
N GLY A 146 -1.62 21.38 6.96
CA GLY A 146 -0.91 20.17 7.40
C GLY A 146 -1.70 18.89 7.14
N ALA A 147 -2.41 18.80 6.01
CA ALA A 147 -3.26 17.66 5.67
C ALA A 147 -2.95 17.11 4.26
N VAL A 148 -3.28 15.84 4.06
CA VAL A 148 -3.31 15.20 2.74
C VAL A 148 -4.70 14.63 2.56
N GLY A 149 -5.33 14.97 1.44
CA GLY A 149 -6.64 14.46 1.03
C GLY A 149 -6.53 13.48 -0.12
N PHE A 150 -7.43 12.50 -0.16
CA PHE A 150 -7.51 11.51 -1.25
C PHE A 150 -8.92 11.50 -1.81
N ARG A 151 -9.08 11.76 -3.11
CA ARG A 151 -10.36 11.63 -3.82
C ARG A 151 -10.27 10.50 -4.85
N ARG A 152 -11.13 9.49 -4.73
CA ARG A 152 -11.23 8.35 -5.67
C ARG A 152 -11.82 8.77 -7.00
N SER A 153 -11.57 7.97 -8.05
CA SER A 153 -12.17 8.10 -9.38
C SER A 153 -11.94 9.46 -10.04
N ALA A 154 -10.76 10.03 -9.81
CA ALA A 154 -10.40 11.35 -10.32
C ALA A 154 -9.54 11.30 -11.60
N CYS A 155 -9.03 10.13 -11.96
CA CYS A 155 -8.13 9.89 -13.10
C CYS A 155 -8.34 8.49 -13.68
#